data_AF-A0A419N4N6-F1
#
_entry.id   AF-A0A419N4N6-F1
#
_cell.length_a   1.000
_cell.length_b   1.000
_cell.length_c   1.000
_cell.angle_alpha   90.00
_cell.angle_beta   90.00
_cell.angle_gamma   90.00
#
_symmetry.space_group_name_H-M   'P 1'
#
loop_
_entity.id
_entity.type
_entity.pdbx_description
1 polymer ?
#
loop_
_entity_poly.entity_id
_entity_poly.type
_entity_poly.pdbx_seq_one_letter_code
_entity_poly.pdbx_strand_id
1 'polypeptide(L)'
;MSEDDDDLFSQEMAGVQPLASDKRVVYLKNSATGQKVSGDELPEKRENPLTTGFLNIQPCEEPLEYKHDGVQQGVLDKLRQGKYPLEASLNLIRKPVEQCRQELFSFLCQAQAENLRTLLIIHGRGRDDESHANIVRSYLAKWLKQLDDVQAFCVAIQKDGGAGACYVALKKSAQAKQENWERHAKRSR
;
A
#
# COMPACT_ATOMS: atom_id res chain seq x y z
N MET A 1 -29.05 -4.67 38.07
CA MET A 1 -29.21 -5.58 36.92
C MET A 1 -29.44 -6.94 37.53
N SER A 2 -30.62 -7.51 37.29
CA SER A 2 -31.12 -8.72 37.95
C SER A 2 -30.42 -9.95 37.37
N GLU A 3 -30.12 -10.92 38.22
CA GLU A 3 -29.49 -12.20 37.86
C GLU A 3 -30.30 -12.97 36.79
N ASP A 4 -31.61 -12.72 36.71
CA ASP A 4 -32.51 -13.26 35.68
C ASP A 4 -32.14 -12.84 34.23
N ASP A 5 -31.55 -11.67 34.03
CA ASP A 5 -31.19 -11.19 32.68
C ASP A 5 -29.95 -11.92 32.14
N ASP A 6 -29.00 -12.26 33.03
CA ASP A 6 -27.77 -12.98 32.66
C ASP A 6 -28.05 -14.44 32.31
N ASP A 7 -29.01 -15.07 33.02
CA ASP A 7 -29.45 -16.44 32.74
C ASP A 7 -30.22 -16.53 31.42
N LEU A 8 -31.09 -15.55 31.15
CA LEU A 8 -31.82 -15.47 29.88
C LEU A 8 -30.86 -15.27 28.70
N PHE A 9 -29.88 -14.38 28.84
CA PHE A 9 -28.84 -14.16 27.81
C PHE A 9 -28.02 -15.43 27.55
N SER A 10 -27.67 -16.16 28.61
CA SER A 10 -26.90 -17.40 28.51
C SER A 10 -27.68 -18.51 27.77
N GLN A 11 -29.00 -18.59 27.98
CA GLN A 11 -29.86 -19.50 27.22
C GLN A 11 -29.93 -19.16 25.74
N GLU A 12 -30.09 -17.88 25.40
CA GLU A 12 -30.17 -17.43 24.00
C GLU A 12 -28.85 -17.66 23.23
N MET A 13 -27.71 -17.70 23.92
CA MET A 13 -26.38 -17.91 23.32
C MET A 13 -25.94 -19.40 23.28
N ALA A 14 -26.75 -20.33 23.79
CA ALA A 14 -26.40 -21.75 23.96
C ALA A 14 -26.21 -22.54 22.64
N GLY A 15 -26.52 -21.95 21.48
CA GLY A 15 -26.40 -22.59 20.16
C GLY A 15 -25.40 -21.94 19.20
N VAL A 16 -24.66 -20.92 19.65
CA VAL A 16 -23.80 -20.14 18.75
C VAL A 16 -22.47 -20.87 18.57
N GLN A 17 -22.22 -21.42 17.38
CA GLN A 17 -20.90 -21.94 17.03
C GLN A 17 -19.93 -20.77 16.83
N PRO A 18 -18.81 -20.71 17.59
CA PRO A 18 -17.75 -19.77 17.30
C PRO A 18 -17.25 -20.04 15.87
N LEU A 19 -17.23 -19.00 15.04
CA LEU A 19 -16.61 -19.11 13.72
C LEU A 19 -15.16 -19.58 13.92
N ALA A 20 -14.82 -20.73 13.33
CA ALA A 20 -13.45 -21.21 13.32
C ALA A 20 -12.57 -20.08 12.79
N SER A 21 -11.58 -19.70 13.59
CA SER A 21 -10.61 -18.65 13.29
C SER A 21 -9.69 -19.07 12.15
N ASP A 22 -10.23 -19.45 10.98
CA ASP A 22 -9.46 -19.68 9.77
C ASP A 22 -9.27 -18.36 9.02
N LYS A 23 -8.83 -17.36 9.78
CA LYS A 23 -8.14 -16.23 9.22
C LYS A 23 -6.66 -16.54 9.34
N ARG A 24 -6.13 -17.29 8.37
CA ARG A 24 -4.81 -16.95 7.81
C ARG A 24 -4.92 -15.56 7.21
N VAL A 25 -5.03 -14.53 8.06
CA VAL A 25 -4.56 -13.22 7.67
C VAL A 25 -3.06 -13.42 7.53
N VAL A 26 -2.61 -13.58 6.29
CA VAL A 26 -1.22 -13.26 5.99
C VAL A 26 -1.16 -11.76 6.20
N TYR A 27 -0.87 -11.35 7.44
CA TYR A 27 -0.26 -10.06 7.66
C TYR A 27 1.07 -10.18 6.94
N LEU A 28 1.11 -9.71 5.69
CA LEU A 28 2.38 -9.28 5.13
C LEU A 28 2.97 -8.37 6.19
N LYS A 29 4.09 -8.79 6.76
CA LYS A 29 4.70 -8.18 7.95
C LYS A 29 4.58 -6.67 7.78
N ASN A 30 3.77 -6.02 8.61
CA ASN A 30 3.75 -4.56 8.65
C ASN A 30 5.21 -4.18 8.91
N SER A 31 5.88 -3.58 7.93
CA SER A 31 7.27 -3.14 8.08
C SER A 31 7.41 -2.05 9.16
N ALA A 32 6.31 -1.63 9.78
CA ALA A 32 6.26 -0.84 11.00
C ALA A 32 6.24 -1.71 12.26
N THR A 33 7.30 -2.49 12.50
CA THR A 33 7.68 -2.85 13.89
C THR A 33 9.12 -2.41 14.09
N GLY A 34 9.29 -1.44 14.99
CA GLY A 34 10.54 -0.70 15.16
C GLY A 34 11.74 -1.60 15.36
N GLN A 35 12.66 -1.58 14.40
CA GLN A 35 14.05 -1.81 14.71
C GLN A 35 14.59 -0.51 15.30
N LYS A 36 14.92 -0.55 16.59
CA LYS A 36 15.95 0.36 17.13
C LYS A 36 17.22 0.03 16.34
N VAL A 37 17.50 0.81 15.31
CA VAL A 37 18.78 0.78 14.60
C VAL A 37 19.77 1.48 15.54
N SER A 38 20.42 0.69 16.38
CA SER A 38 21.65 1.09 17.05
C SER A 38 22.75 1.10 16.00
N GLY A 39 23.27 2.28 15.67
CA GLY A 39 24.43 2.44 14.79
C GLY A 39 24.20 3.50 13.72
N ASP A 40 25.02 4.55 13.80
CA ASP A 40 25.18 5.66 12.87
C ASP A 40 24.92 5.32 11.39
N GLU A 41 23.91 5.97 10.83
CA GLU A 41 23.90 6.73 9.57
C GLU A 41 22.43 6.99 9.22
N LEU A 42 21.92 8.16 9.60
CA LEU A 42 20.61 8.63 9.15
C LEU A 42 20.67 8.68 7.62
N PRO A 43 19.83 7.91 6.89
CA PRO A 43 19.75 8.08 5.45
C PRO A 43 19.43 9.55 5.19
N GLU A 44 20.19 10.19 4.30
CA GLU A 44 20.05 11.60 3.97
C GLU A 44 18.57 11.95 3.90
N LYS A 45 18.14 12.91 4.72
CA LYS A 45 16.73 13.24 4.95
C LYS A 45 16.18 13.85 3.65
N ARG A 46 15.81 12.99 2.69
CA ARG A 46 15.23 13.41 1.42
C ARG A 46 13.99 14.24 1.73
N GLU A 47 13.95 15.44 1.17
CA GLU A 47 12.77 16.29 1.30
C GLU A 47 11.59 15.61 0.61
N ASN A 48 10.41 15.68 1.23
CA ASN A 48 9.20 15.05 0.69
C ASN A 48 8.62 15.95 -0.41
N PRO A 49 8.71 15.56 -1.70
CA PRO A 49 8.30 16.39 -2.83
C PRO A 49 6.77 16.40 -3.03
N LEU A 50 6.02 15.61 -2.25
CA LEU A 50 4.59 15.42 -2.45
C LEU A 50 3.82 16.69 -2.10
N THR A 51 3.06 17.21 -3.06
CA THR A 51 2.33 18.48 -2.92
C THR A 51 0.92 18.29 -2.35
N THR A 52 0.45 19.24 -1.52
CA THR A 52 -0.88 19.21 -0.88
C THR A 52 -1.91 20.16 -1.48
N GLY A 53 -1.51 21.18 -2.27
CA GLY A 53 -2.45 22.14 -2.88
C GLY A 53 -3.06 21.66 -4.19
N PHE A 54 -4.26 22.15 -4.56
CA PHE A 54 -4.98 21.81 -5.80
C PHE A 54 -5.20 20.30 -5.98
N LEU A 55 -6.17 19.75 -5.26
CA LEU A 55 -6.60 18.37 -5.40
C LEU A 55 -7.77 18.29 -6.40
N ASN A 56 -7.63 17.46 -7.43
CA ASN A 56 -8.77 17.02 -8.22
C ASN A 56 -9.33 15.76 -7.58
N ILE A 57 -10.53 15.84 -6.99
CA ILE A 57 -11.17 14.70 -6.35
C ILE A 57 -11.54 13.69 -7.43
N GLN A 58 -11.08 12.45 -7.26
CA GLN A 58 -11.36 11.36 -8.19
C GLN A 58 -12.73 10.77 -7.86
N PRO A 59 -13.67 10.67 -8.82
CA PRO A 59 -14.98 10.05 -8.59
C PRO A 59 -14.84 8.62 -8.06
N CYS A 60 -15.62 8.23 -7.06
CA CYS A 60 -15.52 6.90 -6.44
C CYS A 60 -15.77 5.74 -7.43
N GLU A 61 -16.54 5.99 -8.49
CA GLU A 61 -16.81 5.04 -9.56
C GLU A 61 -15.60 4.78 -10.46
N GLU A 62 -14.68 5.75 -10.55
CA GLU A 62 -13.48 5.66 -11.37
C GLU A 62 -12.38 4.89 -10.61
N PRO A 63 -11.95 3.71 -11.09
CA PRO A 63 -10.91 2.95 -10.44
C PRO A 63 -9.57 3.69 -10.51
N LEU A 64 -8.74 3.56 -9.47
CA LEU A 64 -7.36 4.03 -9.56
C LEU A 64 -6.64 3.23 -10.65
N GLU A 65 -6.10 3.94 -11.63
CA GLU A 65 -5.26 3.34 -12.66
C GLU A 65 -4.28 4.37 -13.20
N TYR A 66 -3.02 3.95 -13.30
CA TYR A 66 -1.97 4.75 -13.93
C TYR A 66 -0.84 3.84 -14.39
N LYS A 67 -0.21 4.24 -15.48
CA LYS A 67 0.98 3.61 -16.01
C LYS A 67 1.86 4.70 -16.61
N HIS A 68 3.14 4.71 -16.23
CA HIS A 68 4.13 5.60 -16.80
C HIS A 68 4.36 5.27 -18.29
N ASP A 69 4.67 6.29 -19.08
CA ASP A 69 5.06 6.12 -20.48
C ASP A 69 6.30 5.22 -20.61
N GLY A 70 6.27 4.33 -21.60
CA GLY A 70 7.32 3.32 -21.81
C GLY A 70 7.17 2.02 -21.00
N VAL A 71 6.23 1.95 -20.04
CA VAL A 71 5.92 0.69 -19.34
C VAL A 71 5.02 -0.19 -20.23
N GLN A 72 5.41 -1.46 -20.38
CA GLN A 72 4.63 -2.43 -21.14
C GLN A 72 3.25 -2.66 -20.51
N GLN A 73 2.22 -2.77 -21.35
CA GLN A 73 0.83 -2.97 -20.88
C GLN A 73 0.68 -4.21 -19.99
N GLY A 74 1.41 -5.28 -20.31
CA GLY A 74 1.41 -6.52 -19.52
C GLY A 74 1.86 -6.36 -18.06
N VAL A 75 2.58 -5.28 -17.71
CA VAL A 75 2.91 -4.96 -16.30
C VAL A 75 1.64 -4.54 -15.57
N LEU A 76 0.88 -3.61 -16.12
CA LEU A 76 -0.37 -3.16 -15.52
C LEU A 76 -1.40 -4.30 -15.45
N ASP A 77 -1.50 -5.12 -16.49
CA ASP A 77 -2.45 -6.24 -16.50
C ASP A 77 -2.11 -7.30 -15.46
N LYS A 78 -0.82 -7.63 -15.28
CA LYS A 78 -0.37 -8.56 -14.21
C LYS A 78 -0.59 -7.97 -12.82
N LEU A 79 -0.37 -6.66 -12.66
CA LEU A 79 -0.64 -5.95 -11.41
C LEU A 79 -2.13 -6.00 -11.07
N ARG A 80 -3.01 -5.66 -12.02
CA ARG A 80 -4.47 -5.70 -11.86
C ARG A 80 -4.99 -7.10 -11.51
N GLN A 81 -4.32 -8.14 -11.99
CA GLN A 81 -4.66 -9.53 -11.68
C GLN A 81 -4.10 -10.01 -10.32
N GLY A 82 -3.32 -9.18 -9.60
CA GLY A 82 -2.66 -9.57 -8.36
C GLY A 82 -1.66 -10.73 -8.55
N LYS A 83 -1.05 -10.83 -9.74
CA LYS A 83 -0.10 -11.89 -10.09
C LYS A 83 1.32 -11.62 -9.60
N TYR A 84 1.62 -10.37 -9.26
CA TYR A 84 2.87 -10.05 -8.59
C TYR A 84 2.74 -10.34 -7.08
N PRO A 85 3.72 -11.04 -6.47
CA PRO A 85 3.71 -11.23 -5.03
C PRO A 85 3.85 -9.87 -4.35
N LEU A 86 3.00 -9.62 -3.36
CA LEU A 86 3.14 -8.44 -2.52
C LEU A 86 4.39 -8.61 -1.65
N GLU A 87 5.17 -7.55 -1.54
CA GLU A 87 6.42 -7.55 -0.76
C GLU A 87 6.29 -6.71 0.51
N ALA A 88 5.53 -5.61 0.47
CA ALA A 88 5.20 -4.80 1.63
C ALA A 88 3.84 -4.12 1.49
N SER A 89 3.29 -3.66 2.61
CA SER A 89 2.03 -2.92 2.64
C SER A 89 2.05 -1.72 3.56
N LEU A 90 1.27 -0.69 3.21
CA LEU A 90 1.08 0.54 3.99
C LEU A 90 -0.40 0.75 4.29
N ASN A 91 -0.73 0.99 5.57
CA ASN A 91 -2.09 1.27 6.01
C ASN A 91 -2.26 2.76 6.36
N LEU A 92 -3.16 3.42 5.64
CA LEU A 92 -3.50 4.84 5.73
C LEU A 92 -4.93 5.09 6.25
N ILE A 93 -5.65 4.03 6.64
CA ILE A 93 -7.03 4.15 7.12
C ILE A 93 -7.09 5.06 8.36
N ARG A 94 -8.04 5.99 8.35
CA ARG A 94 -8.32 6.94 9.47
C ARG A 94 -7.14 7.83 9.86
N LYS A 95 -6.13 7.98 8.99
CA LYS A 95 -5.02 8.90 9.23
C LYS A 95 -5.27 10.27 8.58
N PRO A 96 -4.88 11.39 9.21
CA PRO A 96 -4.92 12.70 8.58
C PRO A 96 -4.12 12.72 7.27
N VAL A 97 -4.55 13.54 6.31
CA VAL A 97 -3.93 13.63 4.98
C VAL A 97 -2.42 13.91 5.06
N GLU A 98 -2.00 14.83 5.92
CA GLU A 98 -0.58 15.17 6.07
C GLU A 98 0.25 13.99 6.61
N GLN A 99 -0.32 13.19 7.51
CA GLN A 99 0.33 11.97 7.99
C GLN A 99 0.41 10.93 6.87
N CYS A 100 -0.65 10.76 6.07
CA CYS A 100 -0.62 9.90 4.89
C CYS A 100 0.48 10.29 3.92
N ARG A 101 0.70 11.60 3.70
CA ARG A 101 1.74 12.14 2.82
C ARG A 101 3.14 11.77 3.31
N GLN A 102 3.40 11.94 4.60
CA GLN A 102 4.70 11.64 5.21
C GLN A 102 4.98 10.14 5.22
N GLU A 103 4.00 9.34 5.64
CA GLU A 103 4.13 7.88 5.69
C GLU A 103 4.28 7.26 4.30
N LEU A 104 3.53 7.73 3.31
CA LEU A 104 3.66 7.25 1.92
C LEU A 104 5.07 7.47 1.39
N PHE A 105 5.60 8.69 1.55
CA PHE A 105 6.93 9.02 1.05
C PHE A 105 8.00 8.18 1.76
N SER A 106 7.97 8.11 3.10
CA SER A 106 8.90 7.29 3.87
C SER A 106 8.83 5.82 3.47
N PHE A 107 7.61 5.29 3.28
CA PHE A 107 7.38 3.90 2.88
C PHE A 107 7.97 3.60 1.50
N LEU A 108 7.79 4.50 0.52
CA LEU A 108 8.34 4.32 -0.83
C LEU A 108 9.86 4.44 -0.86
N CYS A 109 10.44 5.37 -0.07
CA CYS A 109 11.90 5.46 0.08
C CYS A 109 12.48 4.18 0.68
N GLN A 110 11.86 3.64 1.74
CA GLN A 110 12.28 2.38 2.34
C GLN A 110 12.14 1.22 1.36
N ALA A 111 11.01 1.11 0.67
CA ALA A 111 10.78 0.07 -0.34
C ALA A 111 11.82 0.12 -1.47
N GLN A 112 12.22 1.32 -1.91
CA GLN A 112 13.31 1.49 -2.88
C GLN A 112 14.66 1.04 -2.34
N ALA A 113 14.99 1.39 -1.09
CA ALA A 113 16.23 0.97 -0.43
C ALA A 113 16.31 -0.56 -0.26
N GLU A 114 15.17 -1.19 0.05
CA GLU A 114 15.03 -2.65 0.16
C GLU A 114 14.82 -3.34 -1.21
N ASN A 115 14.82 -2.57 -2.31
CA ASN A 115 14.63 -3.05 -3.69
C ASN A 115 13.34 -3.87 -3.90
N LEU A 116 12.29 -3.50 -3.18
CA LEU A 116 10.94 -4.04 -3.34
C LEU A 116 10.31 -3.49 -4.62
N ARG A 117 9.49 -4.31 -5.28
CA ARG A 117 8.88 -4.02 -6.57
C ARG A 117 7.38 -3.87 -6.52
N THR A 118 6.71 -4.62 -5.65
CA THR A 118 5.24 -4.65 -5.61
C THR A 118 4.75 -4.36 -4.20
N LEU A 119 4.01 -3.26 -4.07
CA LEU A 119 3.51 -2.76 -2.81
C LEU A 119 1.98 -2.73 -2.81
N LEU A 120 1.40 -2.81 -1.61
CA LEU A 120 -0.03 -2.60 -1.38
C LEU A 120 -0.25 -1.38 -0.51
N ILE A 121 -1.05 -0.42 -0.95
CA ILE A 121 -1.45 0.74 -0.15
C ILE A 121 -2.93 0.64 0.17
N ILE A 122 -3.25 0.61 1.46
CA ILE A 122 -4.61 0.46 1.99
C ILE A 122 -5.07 1.83 2.48
N HIS A 123 -5.96 2.49 1.74
CA HIS A 123 -6.49 3.82 2.09
C HIS A 123 -7.92 3.80 2.64
N GLY A 124 -8.60 2.65 2.50
CA GLY A 124 -10.00 2.48 2.89
C GLY A 124 -10.98 2.82 1.78
N ARG A 125 -12.22 2.32 1.89
CA ARG A 125 -13.27 2.52 0.89
C ARG A 125 -14.04 3.82 1.19
N GLY A 126 -14.10 4.72 0.21
CA GLY A 126 -14.96 5.91 0.27
C GLY A 126 -16.44 5.54 0.15
N ARG A 127 -17.30 6.29 0.83
CA ARG A 127 -18.77 6.16 0.68
C ARG A 127 -19.32 7.06 -0.41
N ASP A 128 -18.65 8.18 -0.60
CA ASP A 128 -18.95 9.28 -1.50
C ASP A 128 -17.63 10.00 -1.84
N ASP A 129 -17.69 10.91 -2.80
CA ASP A 129 -16.50 11.57 -3.34
C ASP A 129 -15.77 12.45 -2.31
N GLU A 130 -16.49 13.04 -1.36
CA GLU A 130 -15.94 13.93 -0.34
C GLU A 130 -15.47 13.17 0.92
N SER A 131 -15.78 11.89 1.02
CA SER A 131 -15.38 11.06 2.14
C SER A 131 -13.86 11.03 2.32
N HIS A 132 -13.40 11.06 3.58
CA HIS A 132 -11.97 11.10 3.90
C HIS A 132 -11.15 10.03 3.18
N ALA A 133 -11.68 8.80 3.06
CA ALA A 133 -11.02 7.72 2.35
C ALA A 133 -10.84 8.02 0.85
N ASN A 134 -11.80 8.67 0.20
CA ASN A 134 -11.68 9.09 -1.20
C ASN A 134 -10.78 10.31 -1.37
N ILE A 135 -10.73 11.22 -0.37
CA ILE A 135 -9.75 12.31 -0.35
C ILE A 135 -8.33 11.74 -0.31
N VAL A 136 -8.05 10.79 0.59
CA VAL A 136 -6.74 10.09 0.62
C VAL A 136 -6.49 9.36 -0.70
N ARG A 137 -7.48 8.66 -1.26
CA ARG A 137 -7.37 7.99 -2.57
C ARG A 137 -6.98 8.96 -3.69
N SER A 138 -7.60 10.14 -3.72
CA SER A 138 -7.34 11.18 -4.71
C SER A 138 -5.93 11.75 -4.55
N TYR A 139 -5.46 11.94 -3.31
CA TYR A 139 -4.07 12.31 -3.05
C TYR A 139 -3.09 11.21 -3.47
N LEU A 140 -3.38 9.94 -3.24
CA LEU A 140 -2.56 8.83 -3.73
C LEU A 140 -2.43 8.85 -5.25
N ALA A 141 -3.55 9.07 -5.97
CA ALA A 141 -3.55 9.20 -7.43
C ALA A 141 -2.62 10.31 -7.93
N LYS A 142 -2.51 11.40 -7.17
CA LYS A 142 -1.64 12.53 -7.45
C LYS A 142 -0.18 12.23 -7.07
N TRP A 143 0.06 11.87 -5.81
CA TRP A 143 1.39 11.70 -5.23
C TRP A 143 2.18 10.58 -5.90
N LEU A 144 1.54 9.46 -6.23
CA LEU A 144 2.22 8.36 -6.90
C LEU A 144 2.70 8.75 -8.31
N LYS A 145 2.04 9.72 -8.99
CA LYS A 145 2.50 10.25 -10.28
C LYS A 145 3.65 11.24 -10.16
N GLN A 146 3.88 11.81 -8.96
CA GLN A 146 4.97 12.76 -8.70
C GLN A 146 6.31 12.06 -8.42
N LEU A 147 6.31 10.74 -8.26
CA LEU A 147 7.49 9.95 -7.93
C LEU A 147 7.93 9.16 -9.15
N ASP A 148 9.11 9.51 -9.68
CA ASP A 148 9.68 8.85 -10.86
C ASP A 148 9.89 7.34 -10.65
N ASP A 149 10.07 6.91 -9.40
CA ASP A 149 10.26 5.50 -9.05
C ASP A 149 9.00 4.66 -9.24
N VAL A 150 7.82 5.26 -9.37
CA VAL A 150 6.56 4.54 -9.59
C VAL A 150 6.36 4.27 -11.09
N GLN A 151 6.28 2.98 -11.46
CA GLN A 151 6.03 2.55 -12.85
C GLN A 151 4.54 2.53 -13.18
N ALA A 152 3.73 1.98 -12.28
CA ALA A 152 2.31 1.81 -12.48
C ALA A 152 1.60 1.62 -11.14
N PHE A 153 0.31 1.95 -11.08
CA PHE A 153 -0.55 1.56 -9.98
C PHE A 153 -1.95 1.28 -10.47
N CYS A 154 -2.66 0.40 -9.76
CA CYS A 154 -4.05 0.10 -10.05
C CYS A 154 -4.80 -0.28 -8.78
N VAL A 155 -6.13 -0.25 -8.84
CA VAL A 155 -6.99 -0.81 -7.80
C VAL A 155 -6.59 -2.25 -7.47
N ALA A 156 -6.61 -2.62 -6.19
CA ALA A 156 -6.35 -3.98 -5.75
C ALA A 156 -7.54 -4.89 -6.08
N ILE A 157 -7.31 -6.20 -6.16
CA ILE A 157 -8.42 -7.15 -6.27
C ILE A 157 -9.17 -7.26 -4.95
N GLN A 158 -10.39 -7.81 -4.98
CA GLN A 158 -11.27 -7.86 -3.79
C GLN A 158 -10.61 -8.56 -2.59
N LYS A 159 -9.82 -9.61 -2.84
CA LYS A 159 -9.12 -10.36 -1.78
C LYS A 159 -8.10 -9.51 -1.00
N ASP A 160 -7.54 -8.48 -1.64
CA ASP A 160 -6.50 -7.61 -1.10
C ASP A 160 -7.02 -6.19 -0.77
N GLY A 161 -8.35 -6.01 -0.72
CA GLY A 161 -9.00 -4.75 -0.28
C GLY A 161 -9.84 -4.05 -1.34
N GLY A 162 -9.81 -4.49 -2.61
CA GLY A 162 -10.65 -3.95 -3.68
C GLY A 162 -10.47 -2.43 -3.84
N ALA A 163 -11.57 -1.71 -4.03
CA ALA A 163 -11.61 -0.25 -4.13
C ALA A 163 -11.04 0.52 -2.91
N GLY A 164 -10.76 -0.16 -1.79
CA GLY A 164 -10.14 0.45 -0.61
C GLY A 164 -8.61 0.33 -0.56
N ALA A 165 -8.00 -0.28 -1.58
CA ALA A 165 -6.57 -0.44 -1.68
C ALA A 165 -6.10 -0.35 -3.15
N CYS A 166 -4.81 -0.05 -3.33
CA CYS A 166 -4.17 -0.07 -4.64
C CYS A 166 -2.83 -0.78 -4.59
N TYR A 167 -2.50 -1.46 -5.69
CA TYR A 167 -1.17 -1.98 -5.93
C TYR A 167 -0.30 -0.92 -6.56
N VAL A 168 0.98 -0.90 -6.18
CA VAL A 168 2.00 -0.01 -6.76
C VAL A 168 3.18 -0.84 -7.22
N ALA A 169 3.57 -0.63 -8.48
CA ALA A 169 4.76 -1.22 -9.08
C ALA A 169 5.90 -0.20 -9.11
N LEU A 170 7.04 -0.55 -8.52
CA LEU A 170 8.23 0.29 -8.44
C LEU A 170 9.30 -0.07 -9.47
N LYS A 171 10.06 0.93 -9.94
CA LYS A 171 11.28 0.75 -10.74
C LYS A 171 12.32 0.03 -9.88
N LYS A 172 13.20 -0.73 -10.54
CA LYS A 172 14.37 -1.31 -9.87
C LYS A 172 15.27 -0.18 -9.35
N SER A 173 15.77 -0.31 -8.12
CA SER A 173 16.66 0.70 -7.55
C SER A 173 17.93 0.86 -8.39
N ALA A 174 18.50 2.06 -8.40
CA ALA A 174 19.72 2.36 -9.16
C ALA A 174 20.89 1.45 -8.76
N GLN A 175 21.02 1.14 -7.47
CA GLN A 175 22.02 0.22 -6.93
C GLN A 175 21.83 -1.20 -7.47
N ALA A 176 20.61 -1.73 -7.43
CA ALA A 176 20.34 -3.05 -7.95
C ALA A 176 20.47 -3.11 -9.48
N LYS A 177 20.27 -1.99 -10.19
CA LYS A 177 20.58 -1.89 -11.63
C LYS A 177 22.09 -1.99 -11.88
N GLN A 178 22.90 -1.31 -11.08
CA GLN A 178 24.37 -1.35 -11.15
C GLN A 178 24.92 -2.76 -10.87
N GLU A 179 24.45 -3.43 -9.81
CA GLU A 179 24.85 -4.80 -9.49
C GLU A 179 24.54 -5.79 -10.63
N ASN A 180 23.38 -5.66 -11.28
CA ASN A 180 23.04 -6.50 -12.43
C ASN A 180 24.00 -6.25 -13.59
N TRP A 181 24.30 -4.98 -13.88
CA TRP A 181 25.22 -4.61 -14.96
C TRP A 181 26.61 -5.20 -14.72
N GLU A 182 27.14 -5.11 -13.50
CA GLU A 182 28.43 -5.70 -13.12
C GLU A 182 28.45 -7.23 -13.21
N ARG A 183 27.37 -7.90 -12.78
CA ARG A 183 27.25 -9.37 -12.91
C ARG A 183 27.24 -9.82 -14.37
N HIS A 184 26.53 -9.10 -15.23
CA HIS A 184 26.48 -9.42 -16.66
C HIS A 184 27.79 -9.06 -17.38
N ALA A 185 28.44 -7.96 -17.01
CA ALA A 185 29.74 -7.57 -17.56
C ALA A 185 30.87 -8.57 -17.19
N LYS A 186 30.85 -9.12 -15.97
CA LYS A 186 31.83 -10.13 -15.53
C LYS A 186 31.69 -11.50 -16.20
N ARG A 187 30.51 -11.82 -16.73
CA ARG A 187 30.25 -13.08 -17.45
C ARG A 187 30.64 -13.06 -18.93
N SER A 188 30.97 -11.88 -19.46
CA SER A 188 31.36 -11.68 -20.86
C SER A 188 32.87 -11.54 -21.05
N ARG A 189 33.67 -11.81 -20.01
CA ARG A 189 35.13 -11.83 -20.03
C ARG A 189 35.67 -13.22 -19.79
#